data_AF-A0AAE0CTT4-F1
#
_entry.id   AF-A0AAE0CTT4-F1
#
_cell.length_a   1.000
_cell.length_b   1.000
_cell.length_c   1.000
_cell.angle_alpha   90.00
_cell.angle_beta   90.00
_cell.angle_gamma   90.00
#
_symmetry.space_group_name_H-M   'P 1'
#
loop_
_entity.id
_entity.type
_entity.pdbx_description
1 polymer ?
#
loop_
_entity_poly.entity_id
_entity_poly.type
_entity_poly.pdbx_seq_one_letter_code
_entity_poly.pdbx_strand_id
1 'polypeptide(L)'
;IEHVIREQNVLAANEFIELFCELIVARLSIIAKRRECPADLKEGIASVIFAAPRCSEIPELVAMRDIFEKKYGKDFVSAATDLRLSSGVNRLLIEKLSVRTPTGQVKLKVMKEIAKEYQIDWYTTKSKTELLKLREEPIEGPHAFVSASSLPVKNVPVQSVEPNKPTIKSSASERQGRSMYFEDTTSAVESAKNAIAAAQAAAYLARRDSNQFMQPSSFDEIYDLKFLYWTF
;
A
#
# COMPACT_ATOMS: atom_id res chain seq x y z
N ILE A 1 1.10 30.21 6.48
CA ILE A 1 2.18 29.74 5.58
C ILE A 1 1.99 28.29 5.11
N GLU A 2 1.70 27.34 6.01
CA GLU A 2 1.48 25.94 5.60
C GLU A 2 0.31 25.79 4.63
N HIS A 3 -0.76 26.56 4.85
CA HIS A 3 -1.88 26.65 3.92
C HIS A 3 -1.43 27.06 2.52
N VAL A 4 -0.67 28.16 2.42
CA VAL A 4 -0.10 28.68 1.16
C VAL A 4 0.74 27.61 0.45
N ILE A 5 1.57 26.86 1.19
CA ILE A 5 2.38 25.78 0.62
C ILE A 5 1.48 24.67 0.04
N ARG A 6 0.41 24.30 0.74
CA ARG A 6 -0.54 23.29 0.24
C ARG A 6 -1.25 23.79 -1.03
N GLU A 7 -1.71 25.03 -1.04
CA GLU A 7 -2.35 25.63 -2.23
C GLU A 7 -1.39 25.68 -3.42
N GLN A 8 -0.14 26.10 -3.22
CA GLN A 8 0.89 26.09 -4.27
C GLN A 8 1.16 24.67 -4.81
N ASN A 9 1.13 23.65 -3.94
CA ASN A 9 1.28 22.27 -4.36
C ASN A 9 0.07 21.78 -5.17
N VAL A 10 -1.15 22.16 -4.78
CA VAL A 10 -2.37 21.85 -5.56
C VAL A 10 -2.33 22.53 -6.93
N LEU A 11 -1.94 23.80 -6.99
CA LEU A 11 -1.76 24.50 -8.27
C LEU A 11 -0.75 23.79 -9.18
N ALA A 12 0.41 23.42 -8.63
CA ALA A 12 1.40 22.65 -9.39
C ALA A 12 0.89 21.27 -9.79
N ALA A 13 0.04 20.62 -8.98
CA ALA A 13 -0.60 19.36 -9.33
C ALA A 13 -1.58 19.52 -10.50
N ASN A 14 -2.31 20.63 -10.54
CA ASN A 14 -3.28 20.91 -11.60
C ASN A 14 -2.61 21.04 -12.98
N GLU A 15 -1.38 21.56 -13.05
CA GLU A 15 -0.60 21.58 -14.31
C GLU A 15 -0.33 20.16 -14.85
N PHE A 16 -0.05 19.19 -13.97
CA PHE A 16 0.09 17.79 -14.38
C PHE A 16 -1.25 17.17 -14.77
N ILE A 17 -2.33 17.49 -14.06
CA ILE A 17 -3.68 16.98 -14.35
C ILE A 17 -4.12 17.46 -15.74
N GLU A 18 -3.94 18.75 -16.04
CA GLU A 18 -4.22 19.35 -17.34
C GLU A 18 -3.49 18.60 -18.46
N LEU A 19 -2.17 18.43 -18.33
CA LEU A 19 -1.34 17.69 -19.29
C LEU A 19 -1.86 16.26 -19.52
N PHE A 20 -2.24 15.55 -18.46
CA PHE A 20 -2.76 14.19 -18.60
C PHE A 20 -4.16 14.15 -19.22
N CYS A 21 -5.02 15.11 -18.92
CA CYS A 21 -6.32 15.25 -19.56
C CYS A 21 -6.16 15.50 -21.07
N GLU A 22 -5.24 16.38 -21.48
CA GLU A 22 -4.92 16.61 -22.90
C GLU A 22 -4.43 15.33 -23.58
N LEU A 23 -3.52 14.59 -22.94
CA LEU A 23 -3.03 13.30 -23.44
C LEU A 23 -4.17 12.30 -23.65
N ILE A 24 -5.07 12.19 -22.69
CA ILE A 24 -6.23 11.29 -22.74
C ILE A 24 -7.15 11.67 -23.91
N VAL A 25 -7.45 12.96 -24.07
CA VAL A 25 -8.29 13.47 -25.16
C VAL A 25 -7.64 13.20 -26.52
N ALA A 26 -6.35 13.53 -26.67
CA ALA A 26 -5.59 13.31 -27.90
C ALA A 26 -5.54 11.84 -28.32
N ARG A 27 -5.64 10.91 -27.37
CA ARG A 27 -5.56 9.46 -27.59
C ARG A 27 -6.86 8.72 -27.32
N LEU A 28 -7.99 9.45 -27.26
CA LEU A 28 -9.30 8.89 -26.92
C LEU A 28 -9.73 7.76 -27.86
N SER A 29 -9.41 7.86 -29.15
CA SER A 29 -9.73 6.82 -30.14
C SER A 29 -9.02 5.49 -29.87
N ILE A 30 -7.80 5.53 -29.34
CA ILE A 30 -7.02 4.35 -28.97
C ILE A 30 -7.57 3.77 -27.67
N ILE A 31 -7.82 4.64 -26.69
CA ILE A 31 -8.44 4.28 -25.42
C ILE A 31 -9.77 3.57 -25.69
N ALA A 32 -10.66 4.14 -26.49
CA ALA A 32 -11.97 3.58 -26.79
C ALA A 32 -11.91 2.15 -27.38
N LYS A 33 -10.98 1.90 -28.31
CA LYS A 33 -10.87 0.62 -29.03
C LYS A 33 -10.21 -0.51 -28.23
N ARG A 34 -9.30 -0.18 -27.31
CA ARG A 34 -8.56 -1.18 -26.54
C ARG A 34 -9.29 -1.51 -25.23
N ARG A 35 -9.30 -2.81 -24.88
CA ARG A 35 -9.84 -3.29 -23.60
C ARG A 35 -8.87 -3.04 -22.45
N GLU A 36 -7.58 -3.23 -22.69
CA GLU A 36 -6.52 -3.00 -21.70
C GLU A 36 -5.92 -1.61 -21.84
N CYS A 37 -5.48 -1.02 -20.72
CA CYS A 37 -4.85 0.28 -20.71
C CYS A 37 -3.46 0.20 -21.37
N PRO A 38 -3.21 0.95 -22.47
CA PRO A 38 -1.89 0.99 -23.10
C PRO A 38 -0.82 1.49 -22.14
N ALA A 39 0.39 0.93 -22.21
CA ALA A 39 1.50 1.30 -21.33
C ALA A 39 1.81 2.81 -21.39
N ASP A 40 1.83 3.38 -22.59
CA ASP A 40 2.14 4.80 -22.83
C ASP A 40 1.09 5.76 -22.25
N LEU A 41 -0.13 5.28 -21.99
CA LEU A 41 -1.23 6.09 -21.44
C LEU A 41 -1.51 5.77 -19.97
N LYS A 42 -0.91 4.69 -19.46
CA LYS A 42 -1.17 4.19 -18.11
C LYS A 42 -0.79 5.22 -17.07
N GLU A 43 0.34 5.92 -17.25
CA GLU A 43 0.75 6.95 -16.32
C GLU A 43 -0.27 8.08 -16.21
N GLY A 44 -0.73 8.62 -17.33
CA GLY A 44 -1.71 9.72 -17.32
C GLY A 44 -3.06 9.30 -16.75
N ILE A 45 -3.59 8.15 -17.18
CA ILE A 45 -4.88 7.66 -16.70
C ILE A 45 -4.83 7.33 -15.20
N ALA A 46 -3.79 6.62 -14.75
CA ALA A 46 -3.63 6.30 -13.33
C ALA A 46 -3.43 7.57 -12.48
N SER A 47 -2.72 8.57 -13.01
CA SER A 47 -2.49 9.86 -12.35
C SER A 47 -3.77 10.66 -12.15
N VAL A 48 -4.63 10.72 -13.17
CA VAL A 48 -5.96 11.35 -13.09
C VAL A 48 -6.85 10.63 -12.06
N ILE A 49 -6.86 9.29 -12.07
CA ILE A 49 -7.60 8.48 -11.07
C ILE A 49 -7.10 8.77 -9.66
N PHE A 50 -5.78 8.85 -9.46
CA PHE A 50 -5.18 9.15 -8.18
C PHE A 50 -5.52 10.56 -7.69
N ALA A 51 -5.60 11.54 -8.60
CA ALA A 51 -5.95 12.91 -8.27
C ALA A 51 -7.44 13.08 -7.92
N ALA A 52 -8.34 12.29 -8.51
CA ALA A 52 -9.78 12.42 -8.35
C ALA A 52 -10.29 12.56 -6.90
N PRO A 53 -9.90 11.70 -5.93
CA PRO A 53 -10.34 11.86 -4.53
C PRO A 53 -9.61 12.98 -3.76
N ARG A 54 -8.57 13.61 -4.35
CA ARG A 54 -7.70 14.58 -3.68
C ARG A 54 -7.96 16.02 -4.12
N CYS A 55 -8.52 16.22 -5.32
CA CYS A 55 -8.86 17.52 -5.89
C CYS A 55 -10.39 17.72 -5.83
N SER A 56 -10.88 18.23 -4.70
CA SER A 56 -12.32 18.48 -4.49
C SER A 56 -12.88 19.60 -5.36
N GLU A 57 -12.02 20.47 -5.85
CA GLU A 57 -12.33 21.60 -6.72
C GLU A 57 -12.61 21.20 -8.17
N ILE A 58 -12.30 19.96 -8.57
CA ILE A 58 -12.55 19.41 -9.91
C ILE A 58 -13.36 18.10 -9.79
N PRO A 59 -14.67 18.17 -9.49
CA PRO A 59 -15.50 16.99 -9.32
C PRO A 59 -15.59 16.11 -10.58
N GLU A 60 -15.31 16.66 -11.76
CA GLU A 60 -15.28 15.94 -13.03
C GLU A 60 -14.21 14.83 -13.06
N LEU A 61 -13.13 14.96 -12.27
CA LEU A 61 -12.12 13.91 -12.14
C LEU A 61 -12.71 12.64 -11.51
N VAL A 62 -13.70 12.79 -10.62
CA VAL A 62 -14.43 11.66 -10.03
C VAL A 62 -15.25 10.94 -11.10
N ALA A 63 -15.92 11.68 -11.98
CA ALA A 63 -16.63 11.10 -13.11
C ALA A 63 -15.66 10.37 -14.08
N MET A 64 -14.49 10.95 -14.37
CA MET A 64 -13.46 10.28 -15.18
C MET A 64 -12.98 8.98 -14.54
N ARG A 65 -12.74 8.97 -13.22
CA ARG A 65 -12.39 7.76 -12.48
C ARG A 65 -13.46 6.68 -12.66
N ASP A 66 -14.73 7.03 -12.54
CA ASP A 66 -15.84 6.06 -12.64
C ASP A 66 -15.97 5.50 -14.06
N ILE A 67 -15.72 6.33 -15.09
CA ILE A 67 -15.63 5.88 -16.49
C ILE A 67 -14.47 4.89 -16.67
N PHE A 68 -13.30 5.19 -16.11
CA PHE A 68 -12.16 4.27 -16.18
C PHE A 68 -12.35 3.01 -15.34
N GLU A 69 -13.14 3.06 -14.26
CA GLU A 69 -13.54 1.89 -13.49
C GLU A 69 -14.38 0.94 -14.35
N LYS A 70 -15.39 1.47 -15.04
CA LYS A 70 -16.21 0.67 -15.98
C LYS A 70 -15.36 0.09 -17.11
N LYS A 71 -14.34 0.81 -17.57
CA LYS A 71 -13.53 0.42 -18.72
C LYS A 71 -12.42 -0.59 -18.40
N TYR A 72 -11.67 -0.38 -17.32
CA TYR A 72 -10.48 -1.16 -16.96
C TYR A 72 -10.65 -1.98 -15.67
N GLY A 73 -11.76 -1.80 -14.95
CA GLY A 73 -12.10 -2.53 -13.75
C GLY A 73 -11.67 -1.86 -12.45
N LYS A 74 -12.29 -2.31 -11.35
CA LYS A 74 -12.04 -1.85 -9.98
C LYS A 74 -10.61 -2.08 -9.51
N ASP A 75 -9.99 -3.19 -9.93
CA ASP A 75 -8.60 -3.49 -9.56
C ASP A 75 -7.62 -2.47 -10.12
N PHE A 76 -7.88 -1.95 -11.31
CA PHE A 76 -7.06 -0.90 -11.92
C PHE A 76 -7.19 0.42 -11.15
N VAL A 77 -8.43 0.84 -10.86
CA VAL A 77 -8.71 2.09 -10.14
C VAL A 77 -8.20 2.05 -8.70
N SER A 78 -8.42 0.94 -7.98
CA SER A 78 -7.90 0.76 -6.62
C SER A 78 -6.36 0.71 -6.62
N ALA A 79 -5.73 0.04 -7.58
CA ALA A 79 -4.27 0.05 -7.70
C ALA A 79 -3.70 1.46 -7.86
N ALA A 80 -4.33 2.31 -8.68
CA ALA A 80 -3.95 3.70 -8.86
C ALA A 80 -4.21 4.56 -7.62
N THR A 81 -5.37 4.41 -6.99
CA THR A 81 -5.77 5.17 -5.80
C THR A 81 -4.87 4.87 -4.59
N ASP A 82 -4.54 3.59 -4.40
CA ASP A 82 -3.74 3.06 -3.29
C ASP A 82 -2.23 3.10 -3.55
N LEU A 83 -1.79 3.58 -4.72
CA LEU A 83 -0.38 3.60 -5.13
C LEU A 83 0.31 2.23 -5.04
N ARG A 84 -0.34 1.17 -5.53
CA ARG A 84 0.28 -0.16 -5.63
C ARG A 84 1.51 -0.11 -6.54
N LEU A 85 2.44 -1.06 -6.37
CA LEU A 85 3.71 -1.12 -7.11
C LEU A 85 3.55 -1.05 -8.64
N SER A 86 2.44 -1.57 -9.18
CA SER A 86 2.14 -1.60 -10.61
C SER A 86 1.20 -0.48 -11.08
N SER A 87 0.89 0.50 -10.23
CA SER A 87 -0.09 1.57 -10.51
C SER A 87 0.34 2.49 -11.64
N GLY A 88 1.64 2.81 -11.75
CA GLY A 88 2.18 3.68 -12.78
C GLY A 88 1.85 5.16 -12.60
N VAL A 89 1.38 5.58 -11.43
CA VAL A 89 1.05 6.98 -11.14
C VAL A 89 2.31 7.86 -11.19
N ASN A 90 2.18 9.08 -11.72
CA ASN A 90 3.29 10.03 -11.81
C ASN A 90 3.82 10.40 -10.42
N ARG A 91 5.13 10.23 -10.24
CA ARG A 91 5.78 10.41 -8.93
C ARG A 91 5.75 11.85 -8.43
N LEU A 92 5.84 12.84 -9.33
CA LEU A 92 5.79 14.26 -8.95
C LEU A 92 4.39 14.65 -8.51
N LEU A 93 3.36 14.17 -9.22
CA LEU A 93 1.97 14.39 -8.83
C LEU A 93 1.67 13.81 -7.44
N ILE A 94 2.18 12.61 -7.14
CA ILE A 94 2.07 12.01 -5.80
C ILE A 94 2.68 12.91 -4.74
N GLU A 95 3.87 13.45 -4.99
CA GLU A 95 4.56 14.34 -4.06
C GLU A 95 3.76 15.62 -3.80
N LYS A 96 3.19 16.22 -4.86
CA LYS A 96 2.39 17.45 -4.77
C LYS A 96 1.07 17.24 -4.02
N LEU A 97 0.35 16.18 -4.30
CA LEU A 97 -0.94 15.88 -3.66
C LEU A 97 -0.78 15.11 -2.32
N SER A 98 0.45 14.88 -1.86
CA SER A 98 0.70 14.20 -0.58
C SER A 98 0.33 15.09 0.60
N VAL A 99 -0.48 14.56 1.52
CA VAL A 99 -0.78 15.21 2.80
C VAL A 99 0.42 15.03 3.74
N ARG A 100 1.48 15.81 3.53
CA ARG A 100 2.67 15.83 4.37
C ARG A 100 2.89 17.21 4.98
N THR A 101 3.28 17.23 6.24
CA THR A 101 3.69 18.48 6.91
C THR A 101 4.95 19.03 6.21
N PRO A 102 4.92 20.27 5.70
CA PRO A 102 6.09 20.87 5.09
C PRO A 102 7.26 20.93 6.08
N THR A 103 8.48 20.70 5.61
CA THR A 103 9.66 20.81 6.47
C THR A 103 9.93 22.26 6.86
N GLY A 104 10.61 22.49 7.99
CA GLY A 104 10.99 23.84 8.43
C GLY A 104 11.79 24.61 7.37
N GLN A 105 12.58 23.92 6.56
CA GLN A 105 13.31 24.50 5.43
C GLN A 105 12.38 25.02 4.33
N VAL A 106 11.35 24.26 3.95
CA VAL A 106 10.35 24.69 2.96
C VAL A 106 9.56 25.89 3.49
N LYS A 107 9.12 25.83 4.75
CA LYS A 107 8.43 26.96 5.40
C LYS A 107 9.29 28.22 5.38
N LEU A 108 10.57 28.11 5.76
CA LEU A 108 11.50 29.23 5.77
C LEU A 108 11.75 29.79 4.36
N LYS A 109 11.84 28.93 3.35
CA LYS A 109 12.00 29.35 1.94
C LYS A 109 10.81 30.20 1.50
N VAL A 110 9.58 29.71 1.68
CA VAL A 110 8.38 30.45 1.28
C VAL A 110 8.20 31.74 2.08
N MET A 111 8.50 31.74 3.38
CA MET A 111 8.46 32.98 4.18
C MET A 111 9.44 34.05 3.67
N LYS A 112 10.64 33.64 3.24
CA LYS A 112 11.62 34.54 2.64
C LYS A 112 11.17 35.10 1.31
N GLU A 113 10.57 34.26 0.46
CA GLU A 113 10.03 34.70 -0.84
C GLU A 113 8.92 35.73 -0.65
N ILE A 114 7.99 35.48 0.28
CA ILE A 114 6.93 36.45 0.64
C ILE A 114 7.54 37.75 1.19
N ALA A 115 8.47 37.67 2.14
CA ALA A 115 9.08 38.85 2.73
C ALA A 115 9.81 39.70 1.68
N LYS A 116 10.51 39.05 0.73
CA LYS A 116 11.17 39.72 -0.39
C LYS A 116 10.16 40.43 -1.30
N GLU A 117 9.05 39.77 -1.65
CA GLU A 117 8.01 40.34 -2.51
C GLU A 117 7.43 41.64 -1.92
N TYR A 118 7.17 41.64 -0.61
CA TYR A 118 6.61 42.80 0.09
C TYR A 118 7.66 43.76 0.66
N GLN A 119 8.95 43.57 0.34
CA GLN A 119 10.07 44.39 0.84
C GLN A 119 10.11 44.48 2.38
N ILE A 120 9.75 43.40 3.06
CA ILE A 120 9.80 43.26 4.51
C ILE A 120 11.16 42.69 4.90
N ASP A 121 11.88 43.35 5.82
CA ASP A 121 13.10 42.79 6.40
C ASP A 121 12.78 41.67 7.41
N TRP A 122 12.54 40.47 6.87
CA TRP A 122 12.31 39.25 7.64
C TRP A 122 13.62 38.48 7.83
N TYR A 123 14.54 39.01 8.63
CA TYR A 123 15.75 38.31 9.05
C TYR A 123 15.93 38.38 10.57
N THR A 124 15.53 37.32 11.27
CA THR A 124 16.01 37.07 12.64
C THR A 124 16.68 35.71 12.68
N THR A 125 17.98 35.70 13.00
CA THR A 125 18.77 34.49 13.22
C THR A 125 18.12 33.54 14.22
N LYS A 126 17.33 34.10 15.16
CA LYS A 126 16.49 33.38 16.14
C LYS A 126 15.39 32.52 15.49
N SER A 127 14.65 33.04 14.52
CA SER A 127 13.52 32.34 13.87
C SER A 127 14.01 31.16 13.02
N LYS A 128 15.20 31.29 12.42
CA LYS A 128 15.85 30.20 11.66
C LYS A 128 16.31 29.07 12.57
N THR A 129 16.91 29.38 13.72
CA THR A 129 17.37 28.36 14.68
C THR A 129 16.20 27.67 15.37
N GLU A 130 15.12 28.37 15.73
CA GLU A 130 13.93 27.74 16.31
C GLU A 130 13.21 26.80 15.32
N LEU A 131 13.01 27.21 14.07
CA LEU A 131 12.38 26.37 13.05
C LEU A 131 13.19 25.12 12.65
N LEU A 132 14.52 25.17 12.81
CA LEU A 132 15.40 24.03 12.54
C LEU A 132 15.57 23.14 13.80
N LYS A 133 15.62 23.74 15.01
CA LYS A 133 15.76 23.01 16.28
C LYS A 133 14.57 22.14 16.66
N LEU A 134 13.34 22.53 16.27
CA LEU A 134 12.13 21.73 16.54
C LEU A 134 12.18 20.29 16.00
N ARG A 135 13.20 19.92 15.23
CA ARG A 135 13.41 18.58 14.67
C ARG A 135 14.58 17.80 15.26
N GLU A 136 15.45 18.46 16.04
CA GLU A 136 16.69 17.91 16.58
C GLU A 136 16.60 17.64 18.09
N GLU A 137 15.42 17.39 18.64
CA GLU A 137 15.36 16.69 19.93
C GLU A 137 15.28 15.20 19.63
N PRO A 138 16.41 14.45 19.73
CA PRO A 138 16.32 13.03 19.96
C PRO A 138 15.36 12.82 21.13
N ILE A 139 14.35 11.97 20.92
CA ILE A 139 13.66 11.38 22.06
C ILE A 139 14.72 10.53 22.74
N GLU A 140 15.40 11.10 23.73
CA GLU A 140 16.33 10.40 24.59
C GLU A 140 15.49 9.48 25.46
N GLY A 141 15.17 8.31 24.91
CA GLY A 141 14.54 7.24 25.65
C GLY A 141 15.46 6.85 26.82
N PRO A 142 14.92 6.38 27.96
CA PRO A 142 15.75 5.97 29.09
C PRO A 142 16.83 4.98 28.63
N HIS A 143 18.10 5.37 28.73
CA HIS A 143 19.27 4.57 28.32
C HIS A 143 19.52 3.32 29.21
N ALA A 144 18.55 2.93 30.04
CA ALA A 144 18.66 1.79 30.92
C ALA A 144 17.88 0.60 30.32
N PHE A 145 18.55 -0.19 29.47
CA PHE A 145 18.18 -1.60 29.35
C PHE A 145 18.57 -2.30 30.66
N VAL A 146 17.63 -2.34 31.61
CA VAL A 146 17.77 -3.21 32.77
C VAL A 146 17.53 -4.63 32.28
N SER A 147 18.60 -5.39 32.13
CA SER A 147 18.53 -6.81 31.82
C SER A 147 17.80 -7.55 32.94
N ALA A 148 16.75 -8.31 32.62
CA ALA A 148 15.89 -9.01 33.58
C ALA A 148 16.60 -10.16 34.35
N SER A 149 17.90 -10.35 34.14
CA SER A 149 18.70 -11.43 34.71
C SER A 149 19.33 -11.14 36.07
N SER A 150 19.09 -9.98 36.70
CA SER A 150 19.69 -9.60 37.99
C SER A 150 18.74 -9.58 39.18
N LEU A 151 17.59 -10.26 39.12
CA LEU A 151 16.77 -10.48 40.32
C LEU A 151 17.47 -11.49 41.26
N PRO A 152 17.76 -11.14 42.53
CA PRO A 152 18.35 -12.07 43.48
C PRO A 152 17.31 -13.14 43.85
N VAL A 153 17.53 -14.38 43.40
CA VAL A 153 16.80 -15.54 43.92
C VAL A 153 17.28 -15.78 45.35
N LYS A 154 16.39 -15.53 46.32
CA LYS A 154 16.63 -15.74 47.74
C LYS A 154 16.51 -17.24 48.04
N ASN A 155 17.64 -17.95 48.09
CA ASN A 155 17.70 -19.33 48.57
C ASN A 155 17.65 -19.37 50.10
N VAL A 156 16.71 -20.15 50.66
CA VAL A 156 16.73 -20.67 52.04
C VAL A 156 15.98 -22.03 52.04
N PRO A 157 16.20 -22.94 53.00
CA PRO A 157 16.82 -24.23 52.76
C PRO A 157 15.89 -25.42 52.98
N VAL A 158 16.35 -26.59 52.52
CA VAL A 158 15.77 -27.91 52.79
C VAL A 158 15.71 -28.20 54.29
N GLN A 159 14.55 -28.60 54.81
CA GLN A 159 14.44 -29.47 55.98
C GLN A 159 13.23 -30.43 55.86
N SER A 160 13.51 -31.66 56.23
CA SER A 160 12.82 -32.95 56.07
C SER A 160 11.72 -33.24 57.10
N VAL A 161 10.68 -34.00 56.70
CA VAL A 161 10.03 -35.02 57.56
C VAL A 161 9.47 -36.17 56.68
N GLU A 162 9.79 -37.42 57.06
CA GLU A 162 9.44 -38.76 56.50
C GLU A 162 8.07 -39.28 57.05
N PRO A 163 7.62 -40.55 56.82
CA PRO A 163 7.50 -41.40 55.62
C PRO A 163 6.10 -42.08 55.50
N ASN A 164 5.76 -42.70 54.36
CA ASN A 164 5.13 -44.04 54.31
C ASN A 164 5.00 -44.60 52.86
N LYS A 165 5.51 -45.82 52.68
CA LYS A 165 5.54 -46.66 51.46
C LYS A 165 4.24 -47.51 51.39
N PRO A 166 3.90 -48.24 50.29
CA PRO A 166 4.65 -49.48 49.99
C PRO A 166 4.74 -49.89 48.49
N THR A 167 5.78 -50.73 48.22
CA THR A 167 5.83 -51.88 47.25
C THR A 167 5.91 -51.58 45.73
N ILE A 168 6.70 -52.22 44.83
CA ILE A 168 7.46 -53.50 44.72
C ILE A 168 8.63 -53.25 43.71
N LYS A 169 9.92 -53.48 44.06
CA LYS A 169 10.87 -54.52 43.55
C LYS A 169 10.80 -54.79 42.03
N SER A 170 11.85 -54.99 41.23
CA SER A 170 13.31 -55.09 41.42
C SER A 170 13.95 -55.33 40.04
N SER A 171 15.16 -54.78 39.89
CA SER A 171 16.37 -55.46 39.37
C SER A 171 16.62 -55.70 37.87
N ALA A 172 17.90 -55.53 37.58
CA ALA A 172 18.76 -56.17 36.57
C ALA A 172 19.02 -55.40 35.27
N SER A 173 20.27 -54.95 35.20
CA SER A 173 21.07 -54.61 34.03
C SER A 173 21.06 -55.74 32.98
N GLU A 174 21.00 -55.41 31.69
CA GLU A 174 22.08 -55.69 30.71
C GLU A 174 21.72 -55.28 29.27
N ARG A 175 22.77 -55.04 28.49
CA ARG A 175 22.83 -54.54 27.10
C ARG A 175 22.35 -55.58 26.09
N GLN A 176 21.77 -55.16 24.96
CA GLN A 176 22.22 -55.50 23.58
C GLN A 176 21.31 -54.81 22.53
N GLY A 177 21.91 -54.28 21.46
CA GLY A 177 21.18 -53.64 20.36
C GLY A 177 20.46 -54.60 19.41
N ARG A 178 19.46 -54.08 18.69
CA ARG A 178 18.90 -54.67 17.47
C ARG A 178 18.25 -53.58 16.60
N SER A 179 18.80 -53.42 15.40
CA SER A 179 18.23 -52.71 14.26
C SER A 179 16.95 -53.41 13.78
N MET A 180 15.88 -52.65 13.47
CA MET A 180 14.85 -53.09 12.52
C MET A 180 14.28 -51.89 11.74
N TYR A 181 14.32 -52.06 10.42
CA TYR A 181 13.75 -51.21 9.38
C TYR A 181 12.22 -51.35 9.37
N PHE A 182 11.49 -50.28 9.03
CA PHE A 182 10.03 -50.28 8.92
C PHE A 182 9.62 -50.11 7.44
N GLU A 183 8.94 -51.12 6.89
CA GLU A 183 8.29 -51.10 5.58
C GLU A 183 6.89 -50.47 5.71
N ASP A 184 6.64 -49.36 5.02
CA ASP A 184 5.30 -48.98 4.55
C ASP A 184 5.40 -47.78 3.57
N THR A 185 5.61 -48.04 2.28
CA THR A 185 5.74 -46.97 1.25
C THR A 185 4.66 -47.01 0.17
N THR A 186 3.72 -47.96 0.21
CA THR A 186 2.70 -48.10 -0.84
C THR A 186 1.42 -47.32 -0.54
N SER A 187 1.08 -47.09 0.73
CA SER A 187 -0.15 -46.37 1.11
C SER A 187 -0.06 -44.85 0.90
N ALA A 188 1.12 -44.25 1.10
CA ALA A 188 1.32 -42.81 0.92
C ALA A 188 1.27 -42.37 -0.56
N VAL A 189 1.71 -43.24 -1.47
CA VAL A 189 1.77 -42.94 -2.91
C VAL A 189 0.37 -42.90 -3.54
N GLU A 190 -0.53 -43.75 -3.08
CA GLU A 190 -1.90 -43.80 -3.61
C GLU A 190 -2.72 -42.57 -3.18
N SER A 191 -2.51 -42.10 -1.95
CA SER A 191 -3.16 -40.88 -1.45
C SER A 191 -2.71 -39.62 -2.20
N ALA A 192 -1.45 -39.57 -2.65
CA ALA A 192 -0.94 -38.43 -3.42
C ALA A 192 -1.58 -38.34 -4.82
N LYS A 193 -1.83 -39.48 -5.48
CA LYS A 193 -2.50 -39.51 -6.80
C LYS A 193 -3.94 -39.01 -6.73
N ASN A 194 -4.68 -39.39 -5.69
CA ASN A 194 -6.07 -38.97 -5.50
C ASN A 194 -6.18 -37.46 -5.28
N ALA A 195 -5.25 -36.86 -4.54
CA ALA A 195 -5.22 -35.41 -4.33
C ALA A 195 -4.98 -34.63 -5.64
N ILE A 196 -4.10 -35.13 -6.52
CA ILE A 196 -3.83 -34.50 -7.82
C ILE A 196 -5.05 -34.57 -8.74
N ALA A 197 -5.75 -35.72 -8.78
CA ALA A 197 -6.96 -35.88 -9.59
C ALA A 197 -8.09 -34.94 -9.14
N ALA A 198 -8.28 -34.77 -7.83
CA ALA A 198 -9.27 -33.84 -7.28
C ALA A 198 -8.95 -32.38 -7.64
N ALA A 199 -7.68 -31.98 -7.58
CA ALA A 199 -7.26 -30.63 -7.95
C ALA A 199 -7.49 -30.32 -9.44
N GLN A 200 -7.23 -31.29 -10.33
CA GLN A 200 -7.46 -31.13 -11.77
C GLN A 200 -8.95 -31.02 -12.12
N ALA A 201 -9.82 -31.80 -11.45
CA ALA A 201 -11.27 -31.72 -11.65
C ALA A 201 -11.83 -30.35 -11.26
N ALA A 202 -11.37 -29.78 -10.13
CA ALA A 202 -11.78 -28.44 -9.70
C ALA A 202 -11.35 -27.34 -10.68
N ALA A 203 -10.13 -27.43 -11.23
CA ALA A 203 -9.63 -26.48 -12.22
C ALA A 203 -10.45 -26.51 -13.53
N TYR A 204 -10.95 -27.68 -13.94
CA TYR A 204 -11.77 -27.80 -15.15
C TYR A 204 -13.16 -27.14 -14.98
N LEU A 205 -13.79 -27.31 -13.81
CA LEU A 205 -15.09 -26.68 -13.52
C LEU A 205 -14.98 -25.15 -13.46
N ALA A 206 -13.95 -24.62 -12.81
CA ALA A 206 -13.74 -23.17 -12.72
C ALA A 206 -13.59 -22.49 -14.10
N ARG A 207 -12.98 -23.18 -15.06
CA ARG A 207 -12.80 -22.67 -16.43
C ARG A 207 -14.11 -22.64 -17.23
N ARG A 208 -15.08 -23.49 -16.87
CA ARG A 208 -16.41 -23.52 -17.50
C ARG A 208 -17.26 -22.32 -17.09
N ASP A 209 -17.21 -21.94 -15.81
CA ASP A 209 -17.93 -20.79 -15.27
C ASP A 209 -17.42 -19.46 -15.83
N SER A 210 -16.13 -19.40 -16.20
CA SER A 210 -15.54 -18.21 -16.81
C SER A 210 -16.12 -17.87 -18.19
N ASN A 211 -16.64 -18.87 -18.91
CA ASN A 211 -17.09 -18.72 -20.30
C ASN A 211 -18.58 -18.34 -20.45
N GLN A 212 -19.37 -18.32 -19.37
CA GLN A 212 -20.79 -17.95 -19.44
C GLN A 212 -21.08 -16.45 -19.23
N PHE A 213 -20.10 -15.64 -18.80
CA PHE A 213 -20.32 -14.23 -18.43
C PHE A 213 -20.05 -13.18 -19.53
N MET A 214 -19.86 -13.59 -20.80
CA MET A 214 -19.72 -12.63 -21.91
C MET A 214 -20.91 -12.69 -22.88
N GLN A 215 -21.93 -11.89 -22.57
CA GLN A 215 -22.82 -11.29 -23.57
C GLN A 215 -22.69 -9.76 -23.47
N PRO A 216 -22.38 -9.02 -24.55
CA PRO A 216 -22.23 -7.58 -24.50
C PRO A 216 -23.59 -6.90 -24.65
N SER A 217 -24.14 -6.40 -23.55
CA SER A 217 -25.27 -5.47 -23.58
C SER A 217 -24.78 -4.05 -23.88
N SER A 218 -25.27 -3.52 -25.00
CA SER A 218 -25.43 -2.13 -25.44
C SER A 218 -24.35 -1.09 -25.13
N PHE A 219 -23.89 -0.46 -26.20
CA PHE A 219 -22.87 0.57 -26.27
C PHE A 219 -23.56 1.94 -26.34
N ASP A 220 -24.06 2.47 -25.21
CA ASP A 220 -24.81 3.75 -25.19
C ASP A 220 -24.22 4.85 -24.28
N GLU A 221 -23.05 4.66 -23.67
CA GLU A 221 -22.43 5.71 -22.81
C GLU A 221 -21.47 6.67 -23.56
N ILE A 222 -21.35 6.58 -24.88
CA ILE A 222 -20.43 7.43 -25.66
C ILE A 222 -20.95 8.88 -25.84
N TYR A 223 -22.23 9.12 -25.61
CA TYR A 223 -22.82 10.44 -25.77
C TYR A 223 -22.58 11.40 -24.58
N ASP A 224 -22.12 10.89 -23.43
CA ASP A 224 -22.00 11.72 -22.21
C ASP A 224 -20.76 12.63 -22.20
N LEU A 225 -19.64 12.18 -22.77
CA LEU A 225 -18.43 13.02 -22.91
C LEU A 225 -18.56 14.12 -23.97
N LYS A 226 -19.47 13.97 -24.95
CA LYS A 226 -19.76 15.03 -25.91
C LYS A 226 -20.73 16.07 -25.35
N PHE A 227 -21.59 15.70 -24.40
CA PHE A 227 -22.54 16.64 -23.79
C PHE A 227 -21.83 17.68 -22.91
N LEU A 228 -20.74 17.29 -22.23
CA LEU A 228 -19.92 18.24 -21.45
C LEU A 228 -19.24 19.33 -22.29
N TYR A 229 -19.07 19.13 -23.60
CA TYR A 229 -18.41 20.08 -24.51
C TYR A 229 -19.38 21.04 -25.22
N TRP A 230 -20.70 20.96 -24.97
CA TRP A 230 -21.70 21.81 -25.63
C TRP A 230 -22.49 22.74 -24.68
N THR A 231 -22.04 22.89 -23.44
CA THR A 231 -22.58 23.86 -22.45
C THR A 231 -21.52 24.83 -21.90
N PHE A 232 -20.55 25.21 -22.73
CA PHE A 232 -19.72 26.41 -22.55
C PHE A 232 -19.48 27.09 -23.91
#